data_AF-A0A962WX05-F1
#
_entry.id   AF-A0A962WX05-F1
#
_cell.length_a   1.000
_cell.length_b   1.000
_cell.length_c   1.000
_cell.angle_alpha   90.00
_cell.angle_beta   90.00
_cell.angle_gamma   90.00
#
_symmetry.space_group_name_H-M   'P 1'
#
loop_
_entity.id
_entity.type
_entity.pdbx_description
1 polymer ?
#
loop_
_entity_poly.entity_id
_entity_poly.type
_entity_poly.pdbx_seq_one_letter_code
_entity_poly.pdbx_strand_id
1 'polypeptide(L)'
;MPYKHSIVGNPDDGFTSAEIEDDDGSYVGRVFELDDGWYIHVDEPERLRSSELIEAIISAKSTLLHFVNRKGADFSEGDWTRAGVSLWLMQRDDGKGFTIEADKDDKR
;
A
#
# COMPACT_ATOMS: atom_id res chain seq x y z
N MET A 1 -16.51 -1.12 10.41
CA MET A 1 -16.35 -1.81 9.12
C MET A 1 -15.50 -3.01 9.42
N PRO A 2 -15.91 -4.24 9.06
CA PRO A 2 -15.22 -5.48 9.43
C PRO A 2 -13.88 -5.69 8.72
N TYR A 3 -13.44 -4.69 7.95
CA TYR A 3 -12.22 -4.69 7.18
C TYR A 3 -11.49 -3.38 7.37
N LYS A 4 -10.16 -3.46 7.37
CA LYS A 4 -9.23 -2.33 7.37
C LYS A 4 -8.27 -2.50 6.21
N HIS A 5 -7.58 -1.42 5.83
CA HIS A 5 -6.51 -1.51 4.85
C HIS A 5 -5.24 -0.82 5.32
N SER A 6 -4.10 -1.38 4.93
CA SER A 6 -2.77 -0.86 5.16
C SER A 6 -2.08 -0.64 3.82
N ILE A 7 -1.26 0.40 3.71
CA ILE A 7 -0.52 0.68 2.47
C ILE A 7 0.85 0.04 2.58
N VAL A 8 1.21 -0.74 1.56
CA VAL A 8 2.45 -1.52 1.52
C VAL A 8 3.23 -1.17 0.27
N GLY A 9 4.46 -0.72 0.46
CA GLY A 9 5.44 -0.51 -0.61
C GLY A 9 6.47 -1.62 -0.59
N ASN A 10 6.18 -2.72 -1.28
CA ASN A 10 7.11 -3.85 -1.40
C ASN A 10 8.13 -3.58 -2.51
N PRO A 11 9.44 -3.47 -2.21
CA PRO A 11 10.47 -3.27 -3.22
C PRO A 11 10.50 -4.37 -4.29
N ASP A 12 10.14 -5.61 -3.93
CA ASP A 12 10.15 -6.74 -4.87
C ASP A 12 9.00 -6.64 -5.89
N ASP A 13 7.86 -6.05 -5.49
CA ASP A 13 6.74 -5.78 -6.39
C ASP A 13 7.01 -4.55 -7.26
N GLY A 14 7.78 -3.58 -6.74
CA GLY A 14 8.13 -2.34 -7.47
C GLY A 14 6.99 -1.33 -7.58
N PHE A 15 5.87 -1.55 -6.90
CA PHE A 15 4.71 -0.66 -6.84
C PHE A 15 4.08 -0.66 -5.44
N THR A 16 3.26 0.36 -5.17
CA THR A 16 2.49 0.45 -3.93
C THR A 16 1.19 -0.33 -4.04
N SER A 17 0.87 -1.13 -3.03
CA SER A 17 -0.40 -1.84 -2.91
C SER A 17 -1.11 -1.49 -1.61
N ALA A 18 -2.40 -1.79 -1.53
CA ALA A 18 -3.17 -1.70 -0.29
C ALA A 18 -3.65 -3.10 0.08
N GLU A 19 -3.15 -3.61 1.20
CA GLU A 19 -3.58 -4.88 1.78
C GLU A 19 -4.87 -4.65 2.57
N ILE A 20 -5.76 -5.63 2.52
CA ILE A 20 -7.05 -5.64 3.18
C ILE A 20 -7.01 -6.75 4.22
N GLU A 21 -7.31 -6.37 5.46
CA GLU A 21 -7.33 -7.25 6.62
C GLU A 21 -8.75 -7.29 7.18
N ASP A 22 -9.15 -8.42 7.76
CA ASP A 22 -10.36 -8.49 8.58
C ASP A 22 -10.15 -7.91 9.98
N ASP A 23 -11.20 -7.89 10.79
CA ASP A 23 -11.15 -7.36 12.16
C ASP A 23 -10.19 -8.12 13.09
N ASP A 24 -9.88 -9.38 12.78
CA ASP A 24 -8.90 -10.20 13.50
C ASP A 24 -7.46 -9.92 13.03
N GLY A 25 -7.28 -9.04 12.03
CA GLY A 25 -5.98 -8.72 11.44
C GLY A 25 -5.50 -9.77 10.44
N SER A 26 -6.37 -10.67 9.99
CA SER A 26 -6.00 -11.68 9.00
C SER A 26 -6.04 -11.06 7.61
N TYR A 27 -5.01 -11.32 6.81
CA TYR A 27 -4.97 -10.92 5.41
C TYR A 27 -6.12 -11.56 4.64
N VAL A 28 -6.86 -10.73 3.89
CA VAL A 28 -7.98 -11.15 3.03
C VAL A 28 -7.60 -11.03 1.56
N GLY A 29 -6.79 -10.03 1.24
CA GLY A 29 -6.43 -9.72 -0.14
C GLY A 29 -5.71 -8.38 -0.25
N ARG A 30 -5.41 -7.98 -1.48
CA ARG A 30 -4.80 -6.69 -1.78
C ARG A 30 -5.34 -6.10 -3.06
N VAL A 31 -5.28 -4.79 -3.16
CA VAL A 31 -5.57 -4.03 -4.37
C VAL A 31 -4.32 -3.26 -4.80
N PHE A 32 -4.08 -3.20 -6.09
CA PHE A 32 -2.95 -2.48 -6.68
C PHE A 32 -3.31 -2.00 -8.09
N GLU A 33 -2.56 -1.02 -8.58
CA GLU A 33 -2.72 -0.49 -9.94
C GLU A 33 -1.44 -0.75 -10.71
N LEU A 34 -1.54 -1.27 -11.93
CA LEU A 34 -0.44 -1.36 -12.89
C LEU A 34 -0.74 -0.43 -14.07
N ASP A 35 0.17 -0.37 -15.04
CA ASP A 35 0.02 0.48 -16.23
C ASP A 35 -1.24 0.19 -17.05
N ASP A 36 -1.68 -1.07 -17.05
CA ASP A 36 -2.85 -1.53 -17.80
C ASP A 36 -4.16 -1.54 -16.98
N GLY A 37 -4.12 -1.25 -15.68
CA GLY A 37 -5.31 -1.02 -14.88
C GLY A 37 -5.25 -1.51 -13.44
N TRP A 38 -6.43 -1.65 -12.84
CA TRP A 38 -6.60 -2.05 -11.44
C TRP A 38 -6.72 -3.56 -11.28
N TYR A 39 -6.00 -4.09 -10.29
CA TYR A 39 -6.00 -5.49 -9.93
C TYR A 39 -6.46 -5.67 -8.49
N ILE A 40 -7.20 -6.75 -8.27
CA ILE A 40 -7.65 -7.17 -6.94
C ILE A 40 -7.26 -8.63 -6.81
N HIS A 41 -6.47 -8.92 -5.78
CA HIS A 41 -6.15 -10.29 -5.37
C HIS A 41 -6.88 -10.58 -4.06
N VAL A 42 -7.64 -11.66 -3.99
CA VAL A 42 -8.32 -12.11 -2.77
C VAL A 42 -8.08 -13.61 -2.65
N ASP A 43 -7.67 -14.06 -1.47
CA ASP A 43 -7.31 -15.47 -1.24
C ASP A 43 -8.53 -16.39 -1.37
N GLU A 44 -9.70 -15.89 -0.98
CA GLU A 44 -11.01 -16.54 -1.09
C GLU A 44 -11.93 -15.74 -2.03
N PRO A 45 -11.90 -15.98 -3.37
CA PRO A 45 -12.65 -15.19 -4.34
C PRO A 45 -14.17 -15.13 -4.10
N GLU A 46 -14.75 -16.15 -3.47
CA GLU A 46 -16.15 -16.18 -3.06
C GLU A 46 -16.54 -15.05 -2.10
N ARG A 47 -15.58 -14.51 -1.33
CA ARG A 47 -15.79 -13.36 -0.45
C ARG A 47 -16.12 -12.08 -1.20
N LEU A 48 -15.81 -11.99 -2.49
CA LEU A 48 -16.17 -10.84 -3.34
C LEU A 48 -17.68 -10.63 -3.51
N ARG A 49 -18.52 -11.52 -2.98
CA ARG A 49 -19.97 -11.32 -2.86
C ARG A 49 -20.38 -10.45 -1.67
N SER A 50 -19.47 -10.24 -0.71
CA SER A 50 -19.71 -9.38 0.44
C SER A 50 -19.68 -7.91 0.03
N SER A 51 -20.77 -7.19 0.29
CA SER A 51 -20.83 -5.73 0.08
C SER A 51 -19.78 -5.00 0.91
N GLU A 52 -19.49 -5.48 2.12
CA GLU A 52 -18.52 -4.88 3.02
C GLU A 52 -17.09 -5.01 2.48
N LEU A 53 -16.76 -6.16 1.87
CA LEU A 53 -15.46 -6.34 1.22
C LEU A 53 -15.33 -5.45 -0.02
N ILE A 54 -16.41 -5.33 -0.81
CA ILE A 54 -16.44 -4.44 -1.97
C ILE A 54 -16.21 -2.99 -1.55
N GLU A 55 -16.87 -2.52 -0.48
CA GLU A 55 -16.66 -1.18 0.08
C GLU A 55 -15.22 -0.98 0.57
N ALA A 56 -14.64 -1.99 1.24
CA ALA A 56 -13.24 -1.95 1.67
C ALA A 56 -12.27 -1.83 0.48
N ILE A 57 -12.51 -2.58 -0.60
CA ILE A 57 -11.72 -2.49 -1.85
C ILE A 57 -11.84 -1.08 -2.46
N ILE A 58 -13.04 -0.51 -2.54
CA ILE A 58 -13.25 0.84 -3.09
C ILE A 58 -12.52 1.90 -2.25
N SER A 59 -12.59 1.77 -0.92
CA SER A 59 -11.87 2.63 0.01
C SER A 59 -10.36 2.53 -0.18
N ALA A 60 -9.82 1.31 -0.25
CA ALA A 60 -8.41 1.05 -0.47
C ALA A 60 -7.90 1.62 -1.81
N LYS A 61 -8.67 1.48 -2.91
CA LYS A 61 -8.38 2.13 -4.20
C LYS A 61 -8.31 3.64 -4.08
N SER A 62 -9.28 4.23 -3.38
CA SER A 62 -9.34 5.69 -3.18
C SER A 62 -8.11 6.19 -2.41
N THR A 63 -7.65 5.44 -1.40
CA THR A 63 -6.42 5.76 -0.68
C THR A 63 -5.18 5.64 -1.58
N LEU A 64 -5.09 4.58 -2.39
CA LEU A 64 -3.94 4.37 -3.30
C LEU A 64 -3.77 5.45 -4.36
N LEU A 65 -4.85 6.09 -4.80
CA LEU A 65 -4.79 7.18 -5.78
C LEU A 65 -3.91 8.35 -5.32
N HIS A 66 -3.74 8.50 -4.00
CA HIS A 66 -2.87 9.52 -3.42
C HIS A 66 -1.38 9.17 -3.45
N PHE A 67 -1.00 7.95 -3.87
CA PHE A 67 0.41 7.54 -3.93
C PHE A 67 0.98 7.76 -5.33
N VAL A 68 2.10 8.48 -5.37
CA VAL A 68 2.78 8.91 -6.60
C VAL A 68 3.27 7.69 -7.40
N ASN A 69 3.86 6.73 -6.70
CA ASN A 69 4.47 5.54 -7.29
C ASN A 69 3.58 4.29 -7.21
N ARG A 70 2.26 4.48 -7.14
CA ARG A 70 1.28 3.38 -7.03
C ARG A 70 1.30 2.40 -8.22
N LYS A 71 1.79 2.84 -9.39
CA LYS A 71 1.92 2.00 -10.61
C LYS A 71 3.28 1.36 -10.78
N GLY A 72 4.24 1.72 -9.93
CA GLY A 72 5.65 1.52 -10.19
C GLY A 72 6.14 2.52 -11.23
N ALA A 73 7.00 3.45 -10.81
CA ALA A 73 7.70 4.34 -11.72
C ALA A 73 9.17 3.93 -11.76
N ASP A 74 9.80 4.14 -12.91
CA ASP A 74 11.22 3.87 -13.14
C ASP A 74 12.05 4.65 -12.11
N PHE A 75 12.83 3.91 -11.32
CA PHE A 75 13.58 4.46 -10.20
C PHE A 75 14.79 5.24 -10.72
N SER A 76 14.89 6.53 -10.40
CA SER A 76 16.16 7.24 -10.49
C SER A 76 17.02 6.84 -9.29
N GLU A 77 18.04 6.01 -9.56
CA GLU A 77 19.00 5.49 -8.58
C GLU A 77 19.51 6.55 -7.59
N GLY A 78 19.48 6.25 -6.28
CA GLY A 78 20.33 6.96 -5.30
C GLY A 78 19.80 7.07 -3.87
N ASP A 79 18.65 7.72 -3.67
CA ASP A 79 18.43 8.43 -2.39
C ASP A 79 17.24 7.99 -1.52
N TRP A 80 16.45 6.98 -1.94
CA TRP A 80 15.12 6.71 -1.35
C TRP A 80 14.91 5.29 -0.83
N THR A 81 15.98 4.59 -0.46
CA THR A 81 15.94 3.28 0.19
C THR A 81 16.54 3.41 1.60
N ARG A 82 15.72 3.31 2.65
CA ARG A 82 16.19 3.29 4.05
C ARG A 82 15.78 1.97 4.69
N ALA A 83 16.75 1.21 5.20
CA ALA A 83 16.55 -0.09 5.85
C ALA A 83 15.80 -1.14 4.99
N GLY A 84 15.97 -1.11 3.67
CA GLY A 84 15.26 -2.02 2.74
C GLY A 84 13.82 -1.58 2.43
N VAL A 85 13.35 -0.45 2.96
CA VAL A 85 12.06 0.14 2.62
C VAL A 85 12.27 1.17 1.52
N SER A 86 11.61 0.94 0.39
CA SER A 86 11.53 1.85 -0.76
C SER A 86 10.61 3.02 -0.44
N LEU A 87 11.14 4.05 0.25
CA LEU A 87 10.37 5.24 0.69
C LEU A 87 9.68 5.96 -0.46
N TRP A 88 10.22 5.84 -1.67
CA TRP A 88 9.60 6.36 -2.89
C TRP A 88 8.24 5.71 -3.17
N LEU A 89 8.05 4.42 -2.87
CA LEU A 89 6.75 3.75 -3.01
C LEU A 89 5.69 4.33 -2.07
N MET A 90 6.10 4.97 -0.98
CA MET A 90 5.19 5.51 0.03
C MET A 90 5.00 7.03 -0.11
N GLN A 91 5.51 7.63 -1.20
CA GLN A 91 5.35 9.05 -1.47
C GLN A 91 3.90 9.36 -1.85
N ARG A 92 3.30 10.33 -1.15
CA ARG A 92 1.96 10.84 -1.43
C ARG A 92 1.99 12.14 -2.24
N ASP A 93 0.95 12.35 -3.06
CA ASP A 93 0.76 13.50 -3.94
C ASP A 93 0.45 14.81 -3.19
N ASP A 94 -0.09 14.69 -1.98
CA ASP A 94 -0.41 15.79 -1.07
C ASP A 94 0.80 16.30 -0.26
N GLY A 95 2.00 15.79 -0.53
CA GLY A 95 3.23 16.16 0.16
C GLY A 95 3.35 15.63 1.59
N LYS A 96 2.37 14.86 2.08
CA LYS A 96 2.45 14.17 3.39
C LYS A 96 3.08 12.80 3.22
N GLY A 97 4.38 12.77 2.95
CA GLY A 97 5.15 11.52 2.99
C GLY A 97 5.18 10.92 4.40
N PHE A 98 5.43 9.62 4.50
CA PHE A 98 5.80 9.01 5.77
C PHE A 98 7.15 9.58 6.22
N THR A 99 7.14 10.44 7.25
CA THR A 99 8.36 10.80 7.98
C THR A 99 8.72 9.62 8.87
N ILE A 100 9.77 8.87 8.53
CA ILE A 100 10.42 8.02 9.52
C ILE A 100 11.13 8.97 10.48
N GLU A 101 10.54 9.20 11.65
CA GLU A 101 11.30 9.75 12.77
C GLU A 101 12.41 8.74 13.06
N ALA A 102 13.64 9.10 12.69
CA ALA A 102 14.79 8.33 13.10
C ALA A 102 14.81 8.37 14.63
N ASP A 103 14.66 7.22 15.27
CA ASP A 103 14.99 7.09 16.69
C ASP A 103 16.37 7.70 16.86
N LYS A 104 16.42 8.83 17.58
CA LYS A 104 17.68 9.42 17.95
C LYS A 104 18.32 8.39 18.88
N ASP A 105 19.39 7.76 18.39
CA ASP A 105 20.32 7.02 19.24
C ASP A 105 20.54 7.82 20.52
N ASP A 106 20.01 7.30 21.62
CA ASP A 106 20.21 7.83 22.95
C ASP A 106 21.65 7.50 23.33
N LYS A 107 22.58 8.30 22.82
CA LYS A 107 23.95 8.38 23.31
C LYS A 107 24.06 9.63 24.17
N ARG A 108 23.85 9.46 25.48
CA ARG A 108 24.87 9.76 26.50
C ARG A 108 24.45 9.38 27.90
#